data_AF-A0A925D7G9-F1
#
_entry.id   AF-A0A925D7G9-F1
#
_cell.length_a   1.000
_cell.length_b   1.000
_cell.length_c   1.000
_cell.angle_alpha   90.00
_cell.angle_beta   90.00
_cell.angle_gamma   90.00
#
_symmetry.space_group_name_H-M   'P 1'
#
loop_
_entity.id
_entity.type
_entity.pdbx_description
1 polymer ?
#
loop_
_entity_poly.entity_id
_entity_poly.type
_entity_poly.pdbx_seq_one_letter_code
_entity_poly.pdbx_strand_id
1 'polypeptide(L)'
;MNRKCLAVYLLLACSATTPVCGADSPPNLPPAAGQVVDFHRDIVPILRGSCLKCHSGEQAKGMLRMETRELLMKGGENGAVVASGKSDESELVRLVAGLEKERVMPAQGPRLKEEQIGILRAWIDQGLKWDAGFRFKSVQQMPLEPRKVTLPAIAEGLQPVNPIDLLLANYFRQNKVEFKEFSSDRVFARRVYLDLVGQLPPTEVVEQFAGVRNDPLKRRKLVRQLLDDKKAYAEHWLTFWNDQLRNAYRGTGFIDGGRKPITDWLYKSLYENKPYDQFVHELISPVPGSEGFTGGITWRGVVNASQRREMQAAQNIGQVFLGTNLKCASCHDSFVNHWKLTDSYGLAAIFADGP
;
A
#
# COMPACT_ATOMS: atom_id res chain seq x y z
N MET A 1 16.35 12.29 86.66
CA MET A 1 16.10 13.75 86.51
C MET A 1 15.12 13.94 85.36
N ASN A 2 13.82 13.87 85.62
CA ASN A 2 12.94 14.99 85.97
C ASN A 2 12.64 15.91 84.75
N ARG A 3 11.48 15.71 84.08
CA ARG A 3 10.36 16.68 84.09
C ARG A 3 9.24 16.34 83.07
N LYS A 4 8.06 16.10 83.66
CA LYS A 4 6.72 16.63 83.33
C LYS A 4 5.92 16.09 82.13
N CYS A 5 4.90 15.32 82.52
CA CYS A 5 3.62 15.14 81.86
C CYS A 5 2.92 16.47 81.52
N LEU A 6 2.24 16.52 80.38
CA LEU A 6 1.00 17.28 80.22
C LEU A 6 0.01 16.37 79.47
N ALA A 7 -1.07 16.02 80.15
CA ALA A 7 -2.22 15.35 79.57
C ALA A 7 -3.16 16.41 78.98
N VAL A 8 -3.63 16.20 77.76
CA VAL A 8 -4.85 16.84 77.24
C VAL A 8 -5.66 15.73 76.57
N TYR A 9 -6.78 15.38 77.20
CA TYR A 9 -7.85 14.60 76.60
C TYR A 9 -8.54 15.48 75.54
N LEU A 10 -8.63 15.01 74.29
CA LEU A 10 -9.60 15.56 73.33
C LEU A 10 -10.52 14.45 72.84
N LEU A 11 -11.82 14.74 72.93
CA LEU A 11 -12.95 13.87 72.69
C LEU A 11 -13.02 13.33 71.26
N LEU A 12 -13.51 12.09 71.14
CA LEU A 12 -14.08 11.54 69.92
C LEU A 12 -15.18 12.46 69.40
N ALA A 13 -15.02 12.96 68.17
CA ALA A 13 -16.12 13.45 67.34
C ALA A 13 -16.20 12.59 66.08
N CYS A 14 -17.23 11.75 66.05
CA CYS A 14 -17.63 10.97 64.88
C CYS A 14 -18.08 11.95 63.79
N SER A 15 -17.32 12.05 62.70
CA SER A 15 -17.68 12.85 61.53
C SER A 15 -17.85 11.92 60.34
N ALA A 16 -19.11 11.66 59.99
CA ALA A 16 -19.49 10.96 58.78
C ALA A 16 -19.00 11.75 57.55
N THR A 17 -17.99 11.23 56.85
CA THR A 17 -17.66 11.71 55.52
C THR A 17 -18.64 11.11 54.53
N THR A 18 -19.56 11.93 54.06
CA THR A 18 -20.41 11.66 52.89
C THR A 18 -19.53 11.40 51.67
N PRO A 19 -19.80 10.34 50.88
CA PRO A 19 -19.16 10.19 49.57
C PRO A 19 -19.72 11.28 48.64
N VAL A 20 -18.81 12.04 48.03
CA VAL A 20 -19.12 13.00 46.98
C VAL A 20 -19.65 12.24 45.76
N CYS A 21 -20.76 12.76 45.23
CA CYS A 21 -21.55 12.25 44.11
C CYS A 21 -20.74 11.71 42.93
N GLY A 22 -21.16 10.53 42.45
CA GLY A 22 -20.89 10.10 41.08
C GLY A 22 -21.58 11.03 40.10
N ALA A 23 -20.89 11.34 38.99
CA ALA A 23 -21.53 11.90 37.82
C ALA A 23 -22.41 10.81 37.21
N ASP A 24 -23.70 11.10 37.09
CA ASP A 24 -24.72 10.25 36.52
C ASP A 24 -24.32 9.78 35.10
N SER A 25 -24.03 8.50 34.94
CA SER A 25 -23.97 7.87 33.62
C SER A 25 -25.41 7.83 33.08
N PRO A 26 -25.70 8.31 31.86
CA PRO A 26 -27.03 8.16 31.30
C PRO A 26 -27.39 6.67 31.24
N PRO A 27 -28.63 6.28 31.55
CA PRO A 27 -28.99 4.89 31.66
C PRO A 27 -28.85 4.28 30.27
N ASN A 28 -28.12 3.17 30.17
CA ASN A 28 -28.06 2.25 29.02
C ASN A 28 -26.87 2.36 28.02
N LEU A 29 -25.76 3.04 28.35
CA LEU A 29 -24.49 2.94 27.58
C LEU A 29 -23.41 2.15 28.36
N PRO A 30 -22.70 1.18 27.74
CA PRO A 30 -21.57 0.49 28.37
C PRO A 30 -20.46 1.47 28.72
N PRO A 31 -19.87 1.45 29.93
CA PRO A 31 -18.93 2.46 30.40
C PRO A 31 -17.77 2.69 29.42
N ALA A 32 -17.32 3.93 29.29
CA ALA A 32 -16.12 4.25 28.53
C ALA A 32 -14.92 3.50 29.10
N ALA A 33 -14.09 2.91 28.25
CA ALA A 33 -12.90 2.20 28.69
C ALA A 33 -11.93 3.13 29.43
N GLY A 34 -11.52 2.77 30.65
CA GLY A 34 -10.62 3.58 31.48
C GLY A 34 -9.15 3.62 31.03
N GLN A 35 -8.84 3.07 29.86
CA GLN A 35 -7.48 3.02 29.30
C GLN A 35 -7.27 4.09 28.22
N VAL A 36 -6.01 4.49 28.01
CA VAL A 36 -5.64 5.31 26.85
C VAL A 36 -5.85 4.47 25.58
N VAL A 37 -6.67 4.99 24.67
CA VAL A 37 -7.02 4.28 23.44
C VAL A 37 -5.94 4.51 22.39
N ASP A 38 -5.44 3.42 21.80
CA ASP A 38 -4.53 3.48 20.66
C ASP A 38 -5.33 3.41 19.36
N PHE A 39 -5.14 4.38 18.48
CA PHE A 39 -5.92 4.50 17.25
C PHE A 39 -5.75 3.27 16.32
N HIS A 40 -4.52 2.77 16.16
CA HIS A 40 -4.22 1.67 15.23
C HIS A 40 -4.62 0.30 15.78
N ARG A 41 -4.39 0.06 17.06
CA ARG A 41 -4.69 -1.22 17.72
C ARG A 41 -6.18 -1.37 18.01
N ASP A 42 -6.82 -0.32 18.51
CA ASP A 42 -8.15 -0.44 19.12
C ASP A 42 -9.26 0.07 18.18
N ILE A 43 -9.05 1.19 17.46
CA ILE A 43 -10.10 1.85 16.67
C ILE A 43 -10.14 1.39 15.21
N VAL A 44 -8.96 1.26 14.57
CA VAL A 44 -8.86 0.83 13.16
C VAL A 44 -9.58 -0.49 12.88
N PRO A 45 -9.45 -1.55 13.71
CA PRO A 45 -10.19 -2.79 13.49
C PRO A 45 -11.71 -2.63 13.57
N ILE A 46 -12.21 -1.81 14.49
CA ILE A 46 -13.65 -1.56 14.69
C ILE A 46 -14.23 -0.84 13.47
N LEU A 47 -13.63 0.30 13.07
CA LEU A 47 -14.12 1.08 11.94
C LEU A 47 -14.04 0.30 10.62
N ARG A 48 -12.95 -0.47 10.42
CA ARG A 48 -12.76 -1.32 9.22
C ARG A 48 -13.74 -2.49 9.18
N GLY A 49 -13.97 -3.15 10.31
CA GLY A 49 -14.85 -4.32 10.38
C GLY A 49 -16.33 -3.96 10.23
N SER A 50 -16.76 -2.87 10.87
CA SER A 50 -18.18 -2.61 11.13
C SER A 50 -18.75 -1.37 10.43
N CYS A 51 -17.92 -0.43 9.99
CA CYS A 51 -18.39 0.86 9.47
C CYS A 51 -18.09 1.06 7.97
N LEU A 52 -16.84 0.81 7.56
CA LEU A 52 -16.33 1.24 6.25
C LEU A 52 -16.90 0.48 5.05
N LYS A 53 -17.61 -0.64 5.26
CA LYS A 53 -18.32 -1.34 4.18
C LYS A 53 -19.46 -0.50 3.59
N CYS A 54 -20.12 0.31 4.41
CA CYS A 54 -21.26 1.14 4.00
C CYS A 54 -20.97 2.64 4.07
N HIS A 55 -20.02 3.07 4.91
CA HIS A 55 -19.68 4.48 5.14
C HIS A 55 -18.32 4.85 4.51
N SER A 56 -18.08 4.43 3.26
CA SER A 56 -16.91 4.83 2.48
C SER A 56 -17.24 5.06 1.00
N GLY A 57 -16.50 5.94 0.34
CA GLY A 57 -16.69 6.26 -1.08
C GLY A 57 -17.81 7.26 -1.34
N GLU A 58 -18.13 7.49 -2.62
CA GLU A 58 -19.15 8.47 -3.04
C GLU A 58 -20.58 7.98 -2.80
N GLN A 59 -20.81 6.67 -2.76
CA GLN A 59 -22.12 6.05 -2.49
C GLN A 59 -22.32 5.66 -1.02
N ALA A 60 -21.64 6.37 -0.10
CA ALA A 60 -21.73 6.08 1.32
C ALA A 60 -23.15 6.30 1.86
N LYS A 61 -23.66 5.34 2.65
CA LYS A 61 -25.01 5.43 3.23
C LYS A 61 -25.13 6.62 4.19
N GLY A 62 -26.25 7.33 4.10
CA GLY A 62 -26.53 8.54 4.88
C GLY A 62 -25.56 9.70 4.59
N MET A 63 -24.90 9.68 3.43
CA MET A 63 -23.81 10.58 3.05
C MET A 63 -22.65 10.65 4.06
N LEU A 64 -22.58 9.71 5.00
CA LEU A 64 -21.58 9.67 6.05
C LEU A 64 -20.33 8.96 5.55
N ARG A 65 -19.22 9.69 5.54
CA ARG A 65 -17.91 9.21 5.10
C ARG A 65 -16.96 9.12 6.27
N MET A 66 -16.38 7.94 6.50
CA MET A 66 -15.51 7.68 7.65
C MET A 66 -14.05 7.39 7.25
N GLU A 67 -13.63 7.77 6.02
CA GLU A 67 -12.29 7.47 5.53
C GLU A 67 -11.19 8.29 6.21
N THR A 68 -11.48 9.52 6.63
CA THR A 68 -10.53 10.40 7.34
C THR A 68 -11.20 11.04 8.55
N ARG A 69 -10.41 11.59 9.47
CA ARG A 69 -10.92 12.35 10.62
C ARG A 69 -11.79 13.52 10.17
N GLU A 70 -11.36 14.24 9.14
CA GLU A 70 -12.07 15.42 8.62
C GLU A 70 -13.44 15.02 8.06
N LEU A 71 -13.52 13.91 7.33
CA LEU A 71 -14.79 13.40 6.78
C LEU A 71 -15.73 12.92 7.90
N LEU A 72 -15.21 12.22 8.91
CA LEU A 72 -15.99 11.79 10.07
C LEU A 72 -16.55 12.99 10.86
N MET A 73 -15.70 14.00 11.09
CA MET A 73 -16.09 15.23 11.79
C MET A 73 -17.07 16.08 10.99
N LYS A 74 -17.01 16.05 9.65
CA LYS A 74 -17.98 16.73 8.77
C LYS A 74 -19.40 16.20 8.94
N GLY A 75 -19.53 14.91 9.27
CA GLY A 75 -20.83 14.27 9.46
C GLY A 75 -21.50 13.78 8.17
N GLY A 76 -22.77 13.41 8.29
CA GLY A 76 -23.60 12.91 7.19
C GLY A 76 -24.77 13.83 6.87
N GLU A 77 -25.80 13.28 6.22
CA GLU A 77 -27.03 13.99 5.85
C GLU A 77 -27.80 14.57 7.07
N ASN A 78 -27.67 13.92 8.23
CA ASN A 78 -28.31 14.32 9.49
C ASN A 78 -27.42 15.23 10.36
N GLY A 79 -26.28 15.69 9.83
CA GLY A 79 -25.34 16.54 10.55
C GLY A 79 -24.19 15.78 11.21
N ALA A 80 -23.61 16.39 12.25
CA ALA A 80 -22.42 15.87 12.93
C ALA A 80 -22.73 14.59 13.70
N VAL A 81 -22.03 13.50 13.37
CA VAL A 81 -22.22 12.20 14.01
C VAL A 81 -21.36 11.99 15.25
N VAL A 82 -20.34 12.81 15.45
CA VAL A 82 -19.45 12.75 16.61
C VAL A 82 -19.22 14.14 17.19
N ALA A 83 -19.37 14.25 18.50
CA ALA A 83 -18.97 15.39 19.31
C ALA A 83 -17.67 15.05 20.06
N SER A 84 -16.55 15.63 19.63
CA SER A 84 -15.24 15.40 20.25
C SER A 84 -15.26 15.75 21.74
N GLY A 85 -14.80 14.83 22.59
CA GLY A 85 -14.84 14.98 24.05
C GLY A 85 -16.17 14.65 24.71
N LYS A 86 -17.20 14.28 23.93
CA LYS A 86 -18.55 14.02 24.42
C LYS A 86 -19.17 12.79 23.75
N SER A 87 -18.73 11.60 24.18
CA SER A 87 -19.21 10.34 23.63
C SER A 87 -20.71 10.12 23.85
N ASP A 88 -21.25 10.59 24.97
CA ASP A 88 -22.67 10.43 25.32
C ASP A 88 -23.61 11.28 24.44
N GLU A 89 -23.14 12.44 23.96
CA GLU A 89 -23.87 13.31 23.04
C GLU A 89 -23.66 12.90 21.56
N SER A 90 -22.73 11.99 21.28
CA SER A 90 -22.38 11.60 19.90
C SER A 90 -23.41 10.63 19.31
N GLU A 91 -24.02 11.00 18.19
CA GLU A 91 -24.98 10.16 17.46
C GLU A 91 -24.38 8.78 17.13
N LEU A 92 -23.11 8.73 16.73
CA LEU A 92 -22.39 7.49 16.45
C LEU A 92 -22.51 6.46 17.60
N VAL A 93 -22.31 6.89 18.85
CA VAL A 93 -22.36 6.01 20.04
C VAL A 93 -23.79 5.55 20.30
N ARG A 94 -24.77 6.45 20.17
CA ARG A 94 -26.19 6.15 20.38
C ARG A 94 -26.72 5.11 19.39
N LEU A 95 -26.32 5.21 18.12
CA LEU A 95 -26.74 4.26 17.07
C LEU A 95 -26.09 2.88 17.23
N VAL A 96 -24.80 2.81 17.59
CA VAL A 96 -24.11 1.51 17.78
C VAL A 96 -24.49 0.81 19.08
N ALA A 97 -24.88 1.57 20.12
CA ALA A 97 -25.44 1.03 21.34
C ALA A 97 -26.92 0.63 21.22
N GLY A 98 -27.56 0.94 20.09
CA GLY A 98 -28.96 0.56 19.83
C GLY A 98 -29.98 1.34 20.67
N LEU A 99 -29.63 2.56 21.12
CA LEU A 99 -30.55 3.43 21.85
C LEU A 99 -31.66 3.98 20.95
N GLU A 100 -31.44 4.04 19.63
CA GLU A 100 -32.45 4.37 18.63
C GLU A 100 -32.95 3.10 17.94
N LYS A 101 -34.13 2.61 18.37
CA LYS A 101 -34.68 1.30 17.92
C LYS A 101 -34.89 1.20 16.41
N GLU A 102 -35.15 2.32 15.74
CA GLU A 102 -35.39 2.36 14.28
C GLU A 102 -34.11 2.57 13.46
N ARG A 103 -33.02 3.04 14.09
CA ARG A 103 -31.78 3.42 13.42
C ARG A 103 -30.57 2.78 14.12
N VAL A 104 -30.56 1.45 14.19
CA VAL A 104 -29.44 0.71 14.81
C VAL A 104 -28.30 0.50 13.81
N MET A 105 -27.06 0.68 14.25
CA MET A 105 -25.85 0.40 13.48
C MET A 105 -24.99 -0.70 14.13
N PRO A 106 -24.32 -1.56 13.35
CA PRO A 106 -24.39 -1.70 11.90
C PRO A 106 -25.75 -2.24 11.43
N ALA A 107 -26.31 -1.66 10.37
CA ALA A 107 -27.60 -2.10 9.80
C ALA A 107 -27.53 -3.52 9.20
N GLN A 108 -26.33 -3.98 8.83
CA GLN A 108 -26.06 -5.32 8.34
C GLN A 108 -24.80 -5.84 9.02
N GLY A 109 -24.83 -7.09 9.49
CA GLY A 109 -23.71 -7.74 10.18
C GLY A 109 -23.88 -7.79 11.71
N PRO A 110 -22.87 -8.32 12.42
CA PRO A 110 -22.92 -8.45 13.86
C PRO A 110 -22.89 -7.07 14.54
N ARG A 111 -23.64 -6.93 15.63
CA ARG A 111 -23.56 -5.74 16.51
C ARG A 111 -22.18 -5.66 17.16
N LEU A 112 -21.77 -4.43 17.48
CA LEU A 112 -20.58 -4.23 18.28
C LEU A 112 -20.79 -4.82 19.67
N LYS A 113 -19.74 -5.42 20.22
CA LYS A 113 -19.74 -5.86 21.61
C LYS A 113 -19.64 -4.66 22.55
N GLU A 114 -20.08 -4.82 23.79
CA GLU A 114 -20.04 -3.76 24.79
C GLU A 114 -18.62 -3.20 24.99
N GLU A 115 -17.59 -4.05 24.92
CA GLU A 115 -16.20 -3.61 25.05
C GLU A 115 -15.77 -2.72 23.87
N GLN A 116 -16.25 -3.02 22.66
CA GLN A 116 -15.97 -2.21 21.46
C GLN A 116 -16.68 -0.86 21.54
N ILE A 117 -17.89 -0.82 22.08
CA ILE A 117 -18.63 0.43 22.33
C ILE A 117 -17.90 1.25 23.40
N GLY A 118 -17.44 0.63 24.48
CA GLY A 118 -16.64 1.29 25.52
C GLY A 118 -15.33 1.88 25.00
N ILE A 119 -14.65 1.18 24.08
CA ILE A 119 -13.45 1.69 23.38
C ILE A 119 -13.79 2.90 22.50
N LEU A 120 -14.88 2.84 21.72
CA LEU A 120 -15.32 3.97 20.89
C LEU A 120 -15.66 5.19 21.73
N ARG A 121 -16.35 5.00 22.87
CA ARG A 121 -16.65 6.08 23.81
C ARG A 121 -15.38 6.74 24.34
N ALA A 122 -14.47 5.93 24.89
CA ALA A 122 -13.20 6.42 25.41
C ALA A 122 -12.38 7.16 24.35
N TRP A 123 -12.37 6.70 23.10
CA TRP A 123 -11.69 7.38 22.01
C TRP A 123 -12.29 8.75 21.66
N ILE A 124 -13.62 8.85 21.66
CA ILE A 124 -14.31 10.13 21.43
C ILE A 124 -14.03 11.09 22.59
N ASP A 125 -14.11 10.61 23.83
CA ASP A 125 -13.86 11.40 25.05
C ASP A 125 -12.40 11.86 25.14
N GLN A 126 -11.46 11.06 24.65
CA GLN A 126 -10.04 11.41 24.54
C GLN A 126 -9.72 12.34 23.36
N GLY A 127 -10.74 12.90 22.70
CA GLY A 127 -10.61 13.94 21.68
C GLY A 127 -10.43 13.42 20.25
N LEU A 128 -10.88 12.19 19.96
CA LEU A 128 -10.81 11.59 18.61
C LEU A 128 -9.39 11.62 18.04
N LYS A 129 -8.43 11.11 18.81
CA LYS A 129 -7.04 11.01 18.37
C LYS A 129 -6.98 10.18 17.08
N TRP A 130 -6.34 10.75 16.07
CA TRP A 130 -6.20 10.15 14.76
C TRP A 130 -4.80 10.46 14.25
N ASP A 131 -4.10 9.45 13.76
CA ASP A 131 -2.72 9.60 13.33
C ASP A 131 -2.64 10.45 12.05
N ALA A 132 -1.80 11.48 12.07
CA ALA A 132 -1.71 12.44 10.98
C ALA A 132 -1.42 11.75 9.63
N GLY A 133 -2.26 12.02 8.63
CA GLY A 133 -2.15 11.42 7.30
C GLY A 133 -2.72 10.01 7.17
N PHE A 134 -3.20 9.39 8.25
CA PHE A 134 -3.88 8.11 8.15
C PHE A 134 -5.25 8.26 7.47
N ARG A 135 -5.53 7.40 6.48
CA ARG A 135 -6.81 7.34 5.79
C ARG A 135 -7.22 5.88 5.57
N PHE A 136 -8.44 5.55 5.93
CA PHE A 136 -9.03 4.27 5.57
C PHE A 136 -9.31 4.25 4.06
N LYS A 137 -8.87 3.18 3.38
CA LYS A 137 -8.73 3.13 1.91
C LYS A 137 -7.80 4.23 1.37
N SER A 138 -6.60 4.42 1.96
CA SER A 138 -5.55 5.14 1.24
C SER A 138 -5.08 4.29 0.06
N VAL A 139 -5.69 4.53 -1.09
CA VAL A 139 -5.00 4.26 -2.35
C VAL A 139 -3.89 5.30 -2.36
N GLN A 140 -2.67 4.91 -2.00
CA GLN A 140 -1.54 5.81 -2.12
C GLN A 140 -1.46 6.21 -3.60
N GLN A 141 -1.81 7.46 -3.90
CA GLN A 141 -1.72 8.00 -5.24
C GLN A 141 -0.26 8.33 -5.46
N MET A 142 0.46 7.44 -6.14
CA MET A 142 1.78 7.79 -6.65
C MET A 142 1.58 8.73 -7.84
N PRO A 143 2.23 9.90 -7.86
CA PRO A 143 2.22 10.77 -9.03
C PRO A 143 2.76 9.99 -10.24
N LEU A 144 2.08 10.11 -11.38
CA LEU A 144 2.56 9.53 -12.65
C LEU A 144 3.69 10.36 -13.29
N GLU A 145 3.92 11.57 -12.80
CA GLU A 145 4.97 12.45 -13.31
C GLU A 145 6.37 11.90 -12.98
N PRO A 146 7.33 12.01 -13.91
CA PRO A 146 8.71 11.63 -13.66
C PRO A 146 9.26 12.34 -12.42
N ARG A 147 9.55 11.56 -11.37
CA ARG A 147 10.13 12.11 -10.15
C ARG A 147 11.62 12.35 -10.35
N LYS A 148 12.03 13.62 -10.42
CA LYS A 148 13.45 13.98 -10.29
C LYS A 148 13.87 13.81 -8.83
N VAL A 149 14.54 12.69 -8.52
CA VAL A 149 15.05 12.42 -7.17
C VAL A 149 16.23 13.36 -6.91
N THR A 150 16.10 14.24 -5.91
CA THR A 150 17.22 15.04 -5.43
C THR A 150 18.01 14.19 -4.45
N LEU A 151 19.27 13.88 -4.79
CA LEU A 151 20.14 13.11 -3.92
C LEU A 151 20.54 13.95 -2.70
N PRO A 152 20.48 13.40 -1.48
CA PRO A 152 21.00 14.07 -0.29
C PRO A 152 22.49 14.40 -0.43
N ALA A 153 22.93 15.45 0.24
CA ALA A 153 24.36 15.74 0.37
C ALA A 153 25.10 14.58 1.04
N ILE A 154 26.35 14.37 0.64
CA ILE A 154 27.23 13.36 1.25
C ILE A 154 27.40 13.74 2.72
N ALA A 155 27.01 12.84 3.61
CA ALA A 155 27.21 13.04 5.04
C ALA A 155 28.68 12.93 5.40
N GLU A 156 29.11 13.71 6.39
CA GLU A 156 30.48 13.66 6.90
C GLU A 156 30.82 12.23 7.40
N GLY A 157 31.97 11.70 6.98
CA GLY A 157 32.40 10.34 7.29
C GLY A 157 31.77 9.22 6.43
N LEU A 158 30.79 9.52 5.58
CA LEU A 158 30.22 8.55 4.65
C LEU A 158 31.08 8.48 3.37
N GLN A 159 31.56 7.30 3.02
CA GLN A 159 32.13 7.02 1.70
C GLN A 159 31.12 6.21 0.87
N PRO A 160 30.15 6.87 0.21
CA PRO A 160 29.12 6.17 -0.56
C PRO A 160 29.75 5.45 -1.75
N VAL A 161 29.48 4.15 -1.89
CA VAL A 161 29.96 3.33 -3.02
C VAL A 161 28.93 3.35 -4.15
N ASN A 162 27.66 3.54 -3.82
CA ASN A 162 26.52 3.62 -4.72
C ASN A 162 25.65 4.86 -4.42
N PRO A 163 25.06 5.53 -5.43
CA PRO A 163 24.10 6.62 -5.20
C PRO A 163 22.92 6.25 -4.28
N ILE A 164 22.51 4.99 -4.22
CA ILE A 164 21.46 4.50 -3.30
C ILE A 164 21.89 4.65 -1.84
N ASP A 165 23.18 4.54 -1.53
CA ASP A 165 23.70 4.68 -0.17
C ASP A 165 23.41 6.08 0.40
N LEU A 166 23.40 7.10 -0.46
CA LEU A 166 23.04 8.47 -0.07
C LEU A 166 21.57 8.59 0.35
N LEU A 167 20.69 7.89 -0.35
CA LEU A 167 19.26 7.85 -0.02
C LEU A 167 19.02 7.12 1.29
N LEU A 168 19.71 5.98 1.49
CA LEU A 168 19.58 5.17 2.69
C LEU A 168 20.21 5.81 3.92
N ALA A 169 21.33 6.52 3.78
CA ALA A 169 22.06 7.13 4.90
C ALA A 169 21.18 8.09 5.71
N ASN A 170 20.34 8.90 5.05
CA ASN A 170 19.42 9.78 5.75
C ASN A 170 18.38 8.99 6.55
N TYR A 171 17.76 7.99 5.93
CA TYR A 171 16.80 7.10 6.58
C TYR A 171 17.42 6.37 7.78
N PHE A 172 18.63 5.83 7.63
CA PHE A 172 19.35 5.12 8.69
C PHE A 172 19.69 6.04 9.86
N ARG A 173 20.16 7.26 9.60
CA ARG A 173 20.43 8.24 10.67
C ARG A 173 19.16 8.59 11.45
N GLN A 174 18.07 8.90 10.76
CA GLN A 174 16.79 9.24 11.38
C GLN A 174 16.24 8.10 12.25
N ASN A 175 16.43 6.86 11.80
CA ASN A 175 15.92 5.67 12.48
C ASN A 175 16.95 4.97 13.36
N LYS A 176 18.14 5.55 13.57
CA LYS A 176 19.25 4.97 14.36
C LYS A 176 19.61 3.55 13.91
N VAL A 177 19.58 3.31 12.60
CA VAL A 177 19.98 2.04 11.97
C VAL A 177 21.43 2.15 11.54
N GLU A 178 22.26 1.17 11.90
CA GLU A 178 23.64 1.10 11.45
C GLU A 178 23.75 0.37 10.11
N PHE A 179 24.70 0.80 9.27
CA PHE A 179 25.04 0.05 8.07
C PHE A 179 25.67 -1.29 8.47
N LYS A 180 25.16 -2.37 7.89
CA LYS A 180 25.74 -3.70 8.07
C LYS A 180 27.03 -3.84 7.26
N GLU A 181 27.89 -4.75 7.72
CA GLU A 181 29.07 -5.16 6.96
C GLU A 181 28.70 -5.66 5.57
N PHE A 182 29.60 -5.43 4.61
CA PHE A 182 29.45 -5.99 3.28
C PHE A 182 29.40 -7.52 3.34
N SER A 183 28.55 -8.11 2.51
CA SER A 183 28.55 -9.56 2.31
C SER A 183 29.94 -10.05 1.87
N SER A 184 30.31 -11.27 2.23
CA SER A 184 31.53 -11.90 1.70
C SER A 184 31.52 -11.98 0.17
N ASP A 185 32.69 -12.09 -0.44
CA ASP A 185 32.81 -12.18 -1.90
C ASP A 185 32.07 -13.38 -2.49
N ARG A 186 32.10 -14.53 -1.80
CA ARG A 186 31.38 -15.74 -2.22
C ARG A 186 29.87 -15.52 -2.21
N VAL A 187 29.35 -14.86 -1.17
CA VAL A 187 27.91 -14.54 -1.08
C VAL A 187 27.52 -13.51 -2.15
N PHE A 188 28.35 -12.50 -2.37
CA PHE A 188 28.13 -11.50 -3.41
C PHE A 188 28.10 -12.14 -4.81
N ALA A 189 29.09 -12.96 -5.14
CA ALA A 189 29.19 -13.65 -6.42
C ALA A 189 27.95 -14.52 -6.68
N ARG A 190 27.52 -15.31 -5.68
CA ARG A 190 26.29 -16.11 -5.82
C ARG A 190 25.05 -15.26 -6.08
N ARG A 191 24.86 -14.16 -5.34
CA ARG A 191 23.69 -13.29 -5.50
C ARG A 191 23.67 -12.63 -6.87
N VAL A 192 24.78 -12.01 -7.27
CA VAL A 192 24.83 -11.25 -8.52
C VAL A 192 24.68 -12.13 -9.76
N TYR A 193 25.17 -13.37 -9.72
CA TYR A 193 24.94 -14.35 -10.79
C TYR A 193 23.48 -14.76 -10.90
N LEU A 194 22.84 -15.07 -9.77
CA LEU A 194 21.41 -15.42 -9.76
C LEU A 194 20.54 -14.23 -10.19
N ASP A 195 20.89 -13.01 -9.78
CA ASP A 195 20.11 -11.81 -10.07
C ASP A 195 20.26 -11.33 -11.52
N LEU A 196 21.45 -11.46 -12.13
CA LEU A 196 21.71 -10.92 -13.48
C LEU A 196 21.54 -11.95 -14.59
N VAL A 197 21.88 -13.21 -14.34
CA VAL A 197 21.91 -14.27 -15.36
C VAL A 197 21.20 -15.56 -14.94
N GLY A 198 20.59 -15.61 -13.74
CA GLY A 198 19.75 -16.72 -13.30
C GLY A 198 20.46 -18.06 -13.05
N GLN A 199 21.79 -18.08 -13.07
CA GLN A 199 22.60 -19.29 -12.92
C GLN A 199 23.47 -19.22 -11.68
N LEU A 200 23.95 -20.35 -11.19
CA LEU A 200 24.99 -20.36 -10.16
C LEU A 200 26.36 -20.10 -10.81
N PRO A 201 27.25 -19.33 -10.15
CA PRO A 201 28.60 -19.15 -10.64
C PRO A 201 29.37 -20.49 -10.61
N PRO A 202 30.21 -20.79 -11.62
CA PRO A 202 31.17 -21.88 -11.53
C PRO A 202 32.11 -21.69 -10.33
N THR A 203 32.49 -22.80 -9.68
CA THR A 203 33.33 -22.78 -8.48
C THR A 203 34.64 -22.04 -8.72
N GLU A 204 35.25 -22.24 -9.89
CA GLU A 204 36.52 -21.64 -10.29
C GLU A 204 36.41 -20.11 -10.36
N VAL A 205 35.28 -19.60 -10.87
CA VAL A 205 35.03 -18.15 -10.93
C VAL A 205 34.85 -17.56 -9.54
N VAL A 206 34.15 -18.27 -8.64
CA VAL A 206 33.97 -17.84 -7.25
C VAL A 206 35.32 -17.75 -6.54
N GLU A 207 36.16 -18.78 -6.67
CA GLU A 207 37.46 -18.82 -6.01
C GLU A 207 38.42 -17.77 -6.60
N GLN A 208 38.43 -17.57 -7.92
CA GLN A 208 39.20 -16.49 -8.55
C GLN A 208 38.75 -15.12 -8.04
N PHE A 209 37.44 -14.84 -8.05
CA PHE A 209 36.88 -13.58 -7.58
C PHE A 209 37.17 -13.34 -6.09
N ALA A 210 36.99 -14.37 -5.26
CA ALA A 210 37.29 -14.34 -3.84
C ALA A 210 38.80 -14.27 -3.55
N GLY A 211 39.66 -14.60 -4.51
CA GLY A 211 41.11 -14.48 -4.44
C GLY A 211 41.64 -13.07 -4.78
N VAL A 212 40.87 -12.24 -5.49
CA VAL A 212 41.28 -10.87 -5.85
C VAL A 212 41.43 -10.01 -4.59
N ARG A 213 42.62 -9.43 -4.40
CA ARG A 213 42.97 -8.51 -3.30
C ARG A 213 43.25 -7.11 -3.84
N ASN A 214 42.98 -6.09 -3.02
CA ASN A 214 43.33 -4.69 -3.29
C ASN A 214 42.76 -4.09 -4.59
N ASP A 215 41.64 -4.60 -5.09
CA ASP A 215 40.91 -4.00 -6.22
C ASP A 215 39.54 -3.47 -5.76
N PRO A 216 39.37 -2.15 -5.61
CA PRO A 216 38.10 -1.55 -5.19
C PRO A 216 36.99 -1.70 -6.24
N LEU A 217 37.34 -2.02 -7.50
CA LEU A 217 36.40 -2.16 -8.61
C LEU A 217 36.00 -3.62 -8.88
N LYS A 218 36.54 -4.60 -8.15
CA LYS A 218 36.33 -6.03 -8.45
C LYS A 218 34.86 -6.43 -8.60
N ARG A 219 33.98 -5.93 -7.71
CA ARG A 219 32.53 -6.20 -7.76
C ARG A 219 31.88 -5.61 -9.02
N ARG A 220 32.28 -4.39 -9.38
CA ARG A 220 31.79 -3.70 -10.59
C ARG A 220 32.26 -4.40 -11.86
N LYS A 221 33.49 -4.91 -11.88
CA LYS A 221 34.02 -5.70 -12.99
C LYS A 221 33.22 -6.99 -13.19
N LEU A 222 32.92 -7.72 -12.09
CA LEU A 222 32.08 -8.91 -12.15
C LEU A 222 30.68 -8.62 -12.69
N VAL A 223 30.04 -7.54 -12.19
CA VAL A 223 28.73 -7.09 -12.69
C VAL A 223 28.78 -6.79 -14.19
N ARG A 224 29.79 -6.04 -14.66
CA ARG A 224 29.93 -5.73 -16.09
C ARG A 224 30.12 -6.99 -16.92
N GLN A 225 30.98 -7.91 -16.49
CA GLN A 225 31.20 -9.18 -17.18
C GLN A 225 29.89 -9.96 -17.35
N LEU A 226 29.04 -9.99 -16.33
CA LEU A 226 27.73 -10.67 -16.40
C LEU A 226 26.74 -9.94 -17.30
N LEU A 227 26.71 -8.61 -17.28
CA LEU A 227 25.86 -7.82 -18.17
C LEU A 227 26.33 -7.91 -19.64
N ASP A 228 27.63 -8.13 -19.87
CA ASP A 228 28.21 -8.31 -21.20
C ASP A 228 27.94 -9.73 -21.76
N ASP A 229 27.57 -10.70 -20.92
CA ASP A 229 27.07 -12.01 -21.37
C ASP A 229 25.62 -11.89 -21.87
N LYS A 230 25.50 -11.38 -23.08
CA LYS A 230 24.22 -11.11 -23.76
C LYS A 230 23.30 -12.33 -23.80
N LYS A 231 23.87 -13.53 -23.97
CA LYS A 231 23.08 -14.76 -24.09
C LYS A 231 22.48 -15.13 -22.73
N ALA A 232 23.32 -15.26 -21.71
CA ALA A 232 22.84 -15.64 -20.38
C ALA A 232 21.89 -14.58 -19.80
N TYR A 233 22.18 -13.30 -20.04
CA TYR A 233 21.28 -12.19 -19.69
C TYR A 233 19.93 -12.30 -20.40
N ALA A 234 19.92 -12.44 -21.73
CA ALA A 234 18.67 -12.53 -22.49
C ALA A 234 17.83 -13.74 -22.08
N GLU A 235 18.44 -14.92 -21.93
CA GLU A 235 17.74 -16.14 -21.50
C GLU A 235 17.13 -16.00 -20.09
N HIS A 236 17.83 -15.36 -19.16
CA HIS A 236 17.33 -15.11 -17.81
C HIS A 236 16.13 -14.15 -17.80
N TRP A 237 16.28 -12.98 -18.40
CA TRP A 237 15.27 -11.92 -18.36
C TRP A 237 14.07 -12.20 -19.27
N LEU A 238 14.21 -13.09 -20.26
CA LEU A 238 13.12 -13.51 -21.13
C LEU A 238 11.94 -14.06 -20.33
N THR A 239 12.19 -14.84 -19.28
CA THR A 239 11.13 -15.44 -18.47
C THR A 239 10.33 -14.37 -17.70
N PHE A 240 11.03 -13.43 -17.07
CA PHE A 240 10.41 -12.31 -16.34
C PHE A 240 9.53 -11.47 -17.28
N TRP A 241 10.06 -11.09 -18.44
CA TRP A 241 9.30 -10.27 -19.39
C TRP A 241 8.17 -11.04 -20.07
N ASN A 242 8.31 -12.34 -20.32
CA ASN A 242 7.21 -13.14 -20.83
C ASN A 242 6.03 -13.15 -19.87
N ASP A 243 6.27 -13.26 -18.55
CA ASP A 243 5.20 -13.20 -17.55
C ASP A 243 4.56 -11.81 -17.49
N GLN A 244 5.39 -10.77 -17.39
CA GLN A 244 4.91 -9.38 -17.31
C GLN A 244 4.12 -8.95 -18.54
N LEU A 245 4.58 -9.31 -19.74
CA LEU A 245 3.90 -9.03 -21.01
C LEU A 245 2.80 -10.05 -21.32
N ARG A 246 2.58 -11.02 -20.41
CA ARG A 246 1.63 -12.13 -20.52
C ARG A 246 1.83 -12.96 -21.80
N ASN A 247 3.03 -12.95 -22.40
CA ASN A 247 3.32 -13.57 -23.69
C ASN A 247 3.20 -15.09 -23.59
N ALA A 248 2.65 -15.72 -24.64
CA ALA A 248 2.47 -17.17 -24.71
C ALA A 248 3.30 -17.75 -25.86
N TYR A 249 4.20 -18.69 -25.56
CA TYR A 249 5.13 -19.27 -26.54
C TYR A 249 4.46 -19.97 -27.74
N ARG A 250 3.26 -20.54 -27.55
CA ARG A 250 2.52 -21.27 -28.59
C ARG A 250 1.33 -20.48 -29.15
N GLY A 251 1.21 -19.20 -28.78
CA GLY A 251 0.00 -18.42 -28.99
C GLY A 251 -1.16 -18.89 -28.10
N THR A 252 -2.20 -18.08 -28.02
CA THR A 252 -3.44 -18.45 -27.34
C THR A 252 -4.28 -19.29 -28.31
N GLY A 253 -4.33 -20.61 -28.11
CA GLY A 253 -5.22 -21.47 -28.89
C GLY A 253 -6.70 -21.07 -28.73
N PHE A 254 -7.52 -21.38 -29.75
CA PHE A 254 -8.98 -21.17 -29.81
C PHE A 254 -9.50 -19.74 -29.99
N ILE A 255 -8.62 -18.74 -30.13
CA ILE A 255 -9.01 -17.35 -30.45
C ILE A 255 -8.70 -17.00 -31.92
N ASP A 256 -9.38 -16.01 -32.47
CA ASP A 256 -9.39 -15.59 -33.89
C ASP A 256 -8.17 -14.75 -34.31
N GLY A 257 -6.97 -15.15 -33.89
CA GLY A 257 -5.72 -14.58 -34.39
C GLY A 257 -5.34 -13.20 -33.83
N GLY A 258 -6.09 -12.68 -32.85
CA GLY A 258 -5.80 -11.38 -32.22
C GLY A 258 -4.45 -11.34 -31.49
N ARG A 259 -4.11 -12.37 -30.71
CA ARG A 259 -2.88 -12.42 -29.93
C ARG A 259 -1.79 -13.25 -30.60
N LYS A 260 -0.66 -12.61 -30.91
CA LYS A 260 0.53 -13.25 -31.50
C LYS A 260 1.63 -13.45 -30.45
N PRO A 261 2.45 -14.51 -30.53
CA PRO A 261 3.66 -14.62 -29.73
C PRO A 261 4.65 -13.50 -30.11
N ILE A 262 5.28 -12.88 -29.11
CA ILE A 262 6.32 -11.84 -29.32
C ILE A 262 7.71 -12.33 -28.92
N THR A 263 7.89 -13.65 -28.74
CA THR A 263 9.09 -14.25 -28.15
C THR A 263 10.36 -13.91 -28.91
N ASP A 264 10.33 -13.98 -30.24
CA ASP A 264 11.51 -13.71 -31.07
C ASP A 264 11.92 -12.24 -30.99
N TRP A 265 10.95 -11.32 -31.07
CA TRP A 265 11.19 -9.89 -30.89
C TRP A 265 11.70 -9.58 -29.47
N LEU A 266 11.12 -10.21 -28.44
CA LEU A 266 11.50 -10.00 -27.05
C LEU A 266 12.93 -10.49 -26.78
N TYR A 267 13.26 -11.71 -27.22
CA TYR A 267 14.60 -12.26 -27.08
C TYR A 267 15.63 -11.38 -27.79
N LYS A 268 15.36 -10.97 -29.04
CA LYS A 268 16.24 -10.06 -29.79
C LYS A 268 16.43 -8.72 -29.07
N SER A 269 15.35 -8.15 -28.54
CA SER A 269 15.39 -6.88 -27.80
C SER A 269 16.29 -6.97 -26.56
N LEU A 270 16.22 -8.08 -25.82
CA LEU A 270 17.06 -8.32 -24.65
C LEU A 270 18.51 -8.58 -25.05
N TYR A 271 18.74 -9.42 -26.07
CA TYR A 271 20.07 -9.80 -26.54
C TYR A 271 20.85 -8.61 -27.10
N GLU A 272 20.18 -7.71 -27.81
CA GLU A 272 20.77 -6.49 -28.37
C GLU A 272 20.88 -5.35 -27.35
N ASN A 273 20.39 -5.56 -26.11
CA ASN A 273 20.31 -4.54 -25.07
C ASN A 273 19.58 -3.27 -25.54
N LYS A 274 18.39 -3.46 -26.13
CA LYS A 274 17.56 -2.37 -26.64
C LYS A 274 17.30 -1.33 -25.55
N PRO A 275 17.46 -0.02 -25.83
CA PRO A 275 17.11 1.04 -24.90
C PRO A 275 15.68 0.86 -24.38
N TYR A 276 15.49 1.05 -23.07
CA TYR A 276 14.21 0.75 -22.42
C TYR A 276 13.07 1.60 -22.97
N ASP A 277 13.32 2.88 -23.28
CA ASP A 277 12.37 3.78 -23.94
C ASP A 277 11.92 3.25 -25.31
N GLN A 278 12.85 2.75 -26.13
CA GLN A 278 12.54 2.13 -27.41
C GLN A 278 11.79 0.80 -27.23
N PHE A 279 12.18 -0.02 -26.25
CA PHE A 279 11.49 -1.27 -25.91
C PHE A 279 10.02 -1.03 -25.55
N VAL A 280 9.75 -0.03 -24.70
CA VAL A 280 8.38 0.35 -24.31
C VAL A 280 7.62 0.96 -25.48
N HIS A 281 8.25 1.87 -26.23
CA HIS A 281 7.63 2.50 -27.41
C HIS A 281 7.17 1.45 -28.42
N GLU A 282 8.02 0.48 -28.77
CA GLU A 282 7.70 -0.60 -29.71
C GLU A 282 6.66 -1.59 -29.17
N LEU A 283 6.35 -1.62 -27.87
CA LEU A 283 5.23 -2.40 -27.33
C LEU A 283 3.92 -1.62 -27.37
N ILE A 284 3.96 -0.31 -27.14
CA ILE A 284 2.78 0.58 -27.14
C ILE A 284 2.35 0.91 -28.58
N SER A 285 3.31 1.28 -29.43
CA SER A 285 3.15 1.52 -30.87
C SER A 285 3.85 0.39 -31.62
N PRO A 286 3.14 -0.73 -31.87
CA PRO A 286 3.78 -1.97 -32.27
C PRO A 286 4.47 -1.90 -33.64
N VAL A 287 5.59 -2.63 -33.74
CA VAL A 287 6.36 -2.88 -34.95
C VAL A 287 6.26 -4.38 -35.30
N PRO A 288 6.70 -4.81 -36.49
CA PRO A 288 6.70 -6.24 -36.83
C PRO A 288 7.35 -7.11 -35.76
N GLY A 289 6.57 -8.02 -35.16
CA GLY A 289 6.99 -8.96 -34.12
C GLY A 289 6.65 -8.57 -32.68
N SER A 290 6.22 -7.33 -32.41
CA SER A 290 5.83 -6.86 -31.05
C SER A 290 4.32 -6.70 -30.84
N GLU A 291 3.51 -6.98 -31.86
CA GLU A 291 2.07 -6.66 -31.90
C GLU A 291 1.25 -7.42 -30.84
N GLY A 292 1.75 -8.55 -30.34
CA GLY A 292 1.02 -9.40 -29.42
C GLY A 292 0.75 -8.83 -28.02
N PHE A 293 1.44 -7.75 -27.62
CA PHE A 293 1.27 -7.14 -26.31
C PHE A 293 0.00 -6.25 -26.23
N THR A 294 -0.14 -5.29 -27.14
CA THR A 294 -1.31 -4.40 -27.26
C THR A 294 -2.42 -4.98 -28.12
N GLY A 295 -2.12 -5.90 -29.05
CA GLY A 295 -3.11 -6.55 -29.90
C GLY A 295 -4.19 -7.32 -29.15
N GLY A 296 -3.89 -7.76 -27.91
CA GLY A 296 -4.88 -8.37 -27.01
C GLY A 296 -5.46 -9.68 -27.53
N ILE A 297 -6.44 -10.21 -26.80
CA ILE A 297 -7.21 -11.37 -27.22
C ILE A 297 -8.49 -10.89 -27.91
N THR A 298 -8.67 -11.28 -29.16
CA THR A 298 -9.99 -11.22 -29.79
C THR A 298 -10.76 -12.47 -29.37
N TRP A 299 -11.94 -12.29 -28.79
CA TRP A 299 -12.76 -13.39 -28.28
C TRP A 299 -13.87 -13.70 -29.27
N ARG A 300 -14.23 -14.97 -29.43
CA ARG A 300 -15.38 -15.37 -30.23
C ARG A 300 -16.68 -14.99 -29.53
N GLY A 301 -17.59 -14.34 -30.24
CA GLY A 301 -18.92 -13.98 -29.74
C GLY A 301 -18.98 -12.63 -29.02
N VAL A 302 -20.07 -12.39 -28.30
CA VAL A 302 -20.28 -11.13 -27.57
C VAL A 302 -19.51 -11.17 -26.26
N VAL A 303 -18.57 -10.23 -26.10
CA VAL A 303 -17.85 -10.03 -24.85
C VAL A 303 -18.25 -8.73 -24.17
N ASN A 304 -18.05 -8.68 -22.86
CA ASN A 304 -18.21 -7.45 -22.10
C ASN A 304 -17.17 -6.40 -22.56
N ALA A 305 -17.40 -5.13 -22.20
CA ALA A 305 -16.51 -4.05 -22.60
C ALA A 305 -15.09 -4.19 -22.03
N SER A 306 -14.92 -4.85 -20.87
CA SER A 306 -13.60 -5.07 -20.27
C SER A 306 -12.72 -6.06 -21.02
N GLN A 307 -13.31 -6.90 -21.87
CA GLN A 307 -12.60 -7.85 -22.71
C GLN A 307 -12.38 -7.35 -24.15
N ARG A 308 -12.74 -6.11 -24.49
CA ARG A 308 -12.39 -5.54 -25.79
C ARG A 308 -10.88 -5.29 -25.89
N ARG A 309 -10.29 -5.36 -27.09
CA ARG A 309 -8.83 -5.29 -27.30
C ARG A 309 -8.24 -3.99 -26.77
N GLU A 310 -8.93 -2.89 -27.04
CA GLU A 310 -8.53 -1.53 -26.68
C GLU A 310 -8.46 -1.38 -25.15
N MET A 311 -9.46 -1.96 -24.45
CA MET A 311 -9.49 -1.99 -22.98
C MET A 311 -8.42 -2.94 -22.41
N GLN A 312 -8.16 -4.08 -23.06
CA GLN A 312 -7.05 -4.96 -22.68
C GLN A 312 -5.70 -4.25 -22.82
N ALA A 313 -5.48 -3.48 -23.88
CA ALA A 313 -4.27 -2.69 -24.09
C ALA A 313 -4.08 -1.66 -22.97
N ALA A 314 -5.12 -0.89 -22.64
CA ALA A 314 -5.11 0.06 -21.53
C ALA A 314 -4.78 -0.61 -20.19
N GLN A 315 -5.43 -1.74 -19.89
CA GLN A 315 -5.15 -2.52 -18.67
C GLN A 315 -3.72 -3.03 -18.60
N ASN A 316 -3.20 -3.57 -19.71
CA ASN A 316 -1.85 -4.12 -19.77
C ASN A 316 -0.79 -3.01 -19.63
N ILE A 317 -0.93 -1.89 -20.36
CA ILE A 317 -0.01 -0.75 -20.26
C ILE A 317 -0.04 -0.14 -18.86
N GLY A 318 -1.25 0.08 -18.33
CA GLY A 318 -1.43 0.60 -16.98
C GLY A 318 -0.72 -0.27 -15.95
N GLN A 319 -0.88 -1.59 -16.03
CA GLN A 319 -0.31 -2.53 -15.06
C GLN A 319 1.22 -2.68 -15.21
N VAL A 320 1.72 -2.82 -16.43
CA VAL A 320 3.13 -3.14 -16.69
C VAL A 320 4.04 -1.91 -16.58
N PHE A 321 3.63 -0.76 -17.13
CA PHE A 321 4.51 0.41 -17.26
C PHE A 321 4.17 1.54 -16.30
N LEU A 322 2.92 1.65 -15.85
CA LEU A 322 2.50 2.72 -14.93
C LEU A 322 2.36 2.24 -13.48
N GLY A 323 2.41 0.92 -13.23
CA GLY A 323 2.12 0.36 -11.90
C GLY A 323 0.69 0.63 -11.43
N THR A 324 -0.23 0.83 -12.36
CA THR A 324 -1.64 1.15 -12.10
C THR A 324 -2.55 -0.01 -12.47
N ASN A 325 -3.58 -0.27 -11.67
CA ASN A 325 -4.52 -1.36 -11.96
C ASN A 325 -5.83 -0.79 -12.54
N LEU A 326 -6.00 -0.88 -13.86
CA LEU A 326 -7.22 -0.44 -14.55
C LEU A 326 -8.25 -1.56 -14.74
N LYS A 327 -8.01 -2.78 -14.25
CA LYS A 327 -8.91 -3.93 -14.48
C LYS A 327 -10.25 -3.79 -13.77
N CYS A 328 -10.28 -3.24 -12.55
CA CYS A 328 -11.56 -2.96 -11.87
C CYS A 328 -12.27 -1.79 -12.57
N ALA A 329 -11.50 -0.78 -12.96
CA ALA A 329 -11.96 0.44 -13.61
C ALA A 329 -12.42 0.25 -15.07
N SER A 330 -12.60 -0.98 -15.55
CA SER A 330 -13.05 -1.24 -16.93
C SER A 330 -14.55 -1.55 -17.07
N CYS A 331 -15.25 -1.75 -15.95
CA CYS A 331 -16.70 -1.96 -15.94
C CYS A 331 -17.44 -0.94 -15.05
N HIS A 332 -16.78 -0.47 -13.98
CA HIS A 332 -17.28 0.51 -13.03
C HIS A 332 -16.09 1.27 -12.42
N ASP A 333 -16.31 2.34 -11.67
CA ASP A 333 -15.22 3.03 -10.95
C ASP A 333 -14.52 2.09 -9.96
N SER A 334 -13.20 2.16 -9.87
CA SER A 334 -12.44 1.23 -9.03
C SER A 334 -12.77 1.41 -7.55
N PHE A 335 -13.01 0.29 -6.85
CA PHE A 335 -13.16 0.29 -5.39
C PHE A 335 -11.84 -0.03 -4.65
N VAL A 336 -10.78 -0.37 -5.39
CA VAL A 336 -9.44 -0.70 -4.86
C VAL A 336 -8.40 0.38 -5.14
N ASN A 337 -8.66 1.24 -6.12
CA ASN A 337 -7.83 2.41 -6.43
C ASN A 337 -8.70 3.62 -6.83
N HIS A 338 -8.06 4.73 -7.19
CA HIS A 338 -8.75 6.00 -7.47
C HIS A 338 -9.18 6.16 -8.93
N TRP A 339 -8.83 5.22 -9.80
CA TRP A 339 -9.11 5.30 -11.23
C TRP A 339 -10.59 5.09 -11.51
N LYS A 340 -11.14 5.98 -12.32
CA LYS A 340 -12.54 5.94 -12.74
C LYS A 340 -12.71 5.13 -14.01
N LEU A 341 -13.95 4.75 -14.28
CA LEU A 341 -14.35 4.14 -15.55
C LEU A 341 -13.93 5.02 -16.73
N THR A 342 -14.13 6.32 -16.61
CA THR A 342 -13.77 7.31 -17.63
C THR A 342 -12.27 7.31 -17.93
N ASP A 343 -11.41 7.10 -16.94
CA ASP A 343 -9.96 7.12 -17.12
C ASP A 343 -9.49 5.90 -17.93
N SER A 344 -10.02 4.71 -17.60
CA SER A 344 -9.70 3.48 -18.34
C SER A 344 -10.18 3.56 -19.79
N TYR A 345 -11.37 4.11 -20.01
CA TYR A 345 -11.90 4.31 -21.36
C TYR A 345 -11.13 5.39 -22.13
N GLY A 346 -10.68 6.45 -21.47
CA GLY A 346 -9.83 7.48 -22.07
C GLY A 346 -8.51 6.91 -22.57
N LEU A 347 -7.85 6.04 -21.78
CA LEU A 347 -6.65 5.34 -22.24
C LEU A 347 -6.95 4.31 -23.34
N ALA A 348 -8.05 3.56 -23.22
CA ALA A 348 -8.44 2.59 -24.24
C ALA A 348 -8.73 3.26 -25.60
N ALA A 349 -9.31 4.46 -25.59
CA ALA A 349 -9.64 5.20 -26.82
C ALA A 349 -8.41 5.51 -27.69
N ILE A 350 -7.21 5.61 -27.11
CA ILE A 350 -5.96 5.78 -27.87
C ILE A 350 -5.66 4.58 -28.78
N PHE A 351 -6.16 3.39 -28.41
CA PHE A 351 -5.95 2.14 -29.13
C PHE A 351 -7.16 1.71 -29.97
N ALA A 352 -8.21 2.55 -30.03
CA ALA A 352 -9.41 2.24 -30.78
C ALA A 352 -9.24 2.57 -32.27
N ASP A 353 -9.81 1.71 -33.13
CA ASP A 353 -9.79 1.88 -34.59
C ASP A 353 -10.73 3.01 -35.06
N GLY A 354 -11.55 3.57 -34.16
CA GLY A 354 -12.50 4.65 -34.44
C GLY A 354 -13.26 5.10 -33.17
N PRO A 355 -14.03 6.20 -33.27
CA PRO A 355 -14.85 6.72 -32.17
C PRO A 355 -15.99 5.79 -31.74
#